data_AF-A0A2S9F0Y0-F1
#
_entry.id   AF-A0A2S9F0Y0-F1
#
_cell.length_a   1.000
_cell.length_b   1.000
_cell.length_c   1.000
_cell.angle_alpha   90.00
_cell.angle_beta   90.00
_cell.angle_gamma   90.00
#
_symmetry.space_group_name_H-M   'P 1'
#
loop_
_entity.id
_entity.type
_entity.pdbx_description
1 polymer ?
#
loop_
_entity_poly.entity_id
_entity_poly.type
_entity_poly.pdbx_seq_one_letter_code
_entity_poly.pdbx_strand_id
1 'polypeptide(L)' 'MSVIVTVDLSRWRAGGAAADEVAAQVDAGMQRAGFILVRGHGVDPALARA' A
#
# COMPACT_ATOMS: atom_id res chain seq x y z
N MET A 1 17.82 -2.73 10.52
CA MET A 1 17.43 -3.00 9.12
C MET A 1 15.98 -2.56 8.96
N SER A 2 15.71 -1.43 8.29
CA SER A 2 14.33 -0.96 8.14
C SER A 2 13.66 -1.73 7.00
N VAL A 3 12.72 -2.61 7.32
CA VAL A 3 11.95 -3.36 6.32
C VAL A 3 10.93 -2.40 5.72
N ILE A 4 11.08 -2.09 4.43
CA ILE A 4 10.09 -1.28 3.71
C ILE A 4 8.85 -2.14 3.52
N VAL A 5 7.74 -1.72 4.14
CA VAL A 5 6.45 -2.41 4.00
C VAL A 5 5.94 -2.21 2.57
N THR A 6 5.59 -3.31 1.91
CA THR A 6 4.93 -3.29 0.60
C THR A 6 3.46 -3.62 0.77
N VAL A 7 2.58 -2.68 0.44
CA VAL A 7 1.11 -2.81 0.53
C VAL A 7 0.53 -3.02 -0.86
N ASP A 8 -0.45 -3.93 -0.99
CA ASP A 8 -1.21 -4.15 -2.22
C ASP A 8 -2.62 -3.57 -2.10
N LEU A 9 -2.84 -2.41 -2.74
CA LEU A 9 -4.14 -1.71 -2.71
C LEU A 9 -5.21 -2.36 -3.58
N SER A 10 -4.88 -3.36 -4.39
CA SER A 10 -5.92 -4.08 -5.15
C SER A 10 -6.88 -4.81 -4.22
N ARG A 11 -6.39 -5.29 -3.07
CA ARG A 11 -7.17 -5.96 -2.02
C ARG A 11 -8.08 -5.00 -1.26
N TRP A 12 -7.67 -3.75 -1.14
CA TRP A 12 -8.48 -2.72 -0.48
C TRP A 12 -9.78 -2.46 -1.25
N ARG A 13 -9.72 -2.46 -2.58
CA ARG A 13 -10.90 -2.27 -3.45
C ARG A 13 -11.94 -3.37 -3.35
N ALA A 14 -11.57 -4.57 -2.90
CA ALA A 14 -12.52 -5.67 -2.70
C ALA A 14 -13.42 -5.47 -1.46
N GLY A 15 -13.03 -4.57 -0.54
CA GLY A 15 -13.79 -4.29 0.69
C GLY A 15 -13.71 -5.39 1.74
N GLY A 16 -14.48 -5.23 2.82
CA GLY A 16 -14.58 -6.21 3.91
C GLY A 16 -13.26 -6.41 4.68
N ALA A 17 -13.07 -7.61 5.23
CA ALA A 17 -11.91 -7.91 6.07
C ALA A 17 -10.55 -7.66 5.37
N ALA A 18 -10.48 -7.90 4.05
CA ALA A 18 -9.27 -7.62 3.27
C ALA A 18 -8.93 -6.13 3.21
N ALA A 19 -9.94 -5.26 3.22
CA ALA A 19 -9.74 -3.82 3.27
C ALA A 19 -9.24 -3.36 4.65
N ASP A 20 -9.78 -3.93 5.72
CA ASP A 20 -9.36 -3.63 7.09
C ASP A 20 -7.90 -4.06 7.33
N GLU A 21 -7.51 -5.22 6.82
CA GLU A 21 -6.12 -5.69 6.87
C GLU A 21 -5.16 -4.75 6.12
N VAL A 22 -5.55 -4.25 4.95
CA VAL A 22 -4.74 -3.28 4.21
C VAL A 22 -4.61 -1.97 4.98
N ALA A 23 -5.69 -1.47 5.59
CA ALA A 23 -5.66 -0.26 6.40
C ALA A 23 -4.70 -0.41 7.59
N ALA A 24 -4.75 -1.53 8.30
CA ALA A 24 -3.84 -1.83 9.41
C ALA A 24 -2.37 -1.89 8.95
N GLN A 25 -2.09 -2.46 7.78
CA GLN A 25 -0.73 -2.49 7.23
C GLN A 25 -0.19 -1.11 6.86
N VAL A 26 -1.04 -0.25 6.28
CA VAL A 26 -0.70 1.14 5.95
C VAL A 26 -0.37 1.91 7.22
N ASP A 27 -1.25 1.87 8.22
CA ASP A 27 -1.06 2.57 9.50
C ASP A 27 0.24 2.15 10.18
N ALA A 28 0.45 0.84 10.32
CA ALA A 28 1.63 0.30 10.96
C ALA A 28 2.92 0.59 10.15
N GLY A 29 2.84 0.62 8.82
CA GLY A 29 3.96 1.00 7.95
C GLY A 29 4.34 2.47 8.11
N MET A 30 3.34 3.36 8.11
CA MET A 30 3.56 4.79 8.30
C MET A 30 4.13 5.12 9.67
N GLN A 31 3.60 4.52 10.75
CA GLN A 31 4.11 4.76 12.11
C GLN A 31 5.58 4.32 12.29
N ARG A 32 6.00 3.26 11.60
CA ARG A 32 7.37 2.72 11.74
C ARG A 32 8.39 3.38 10.83
N ALA A 33 8.03 3.59 9.55
CA ALA A 33 8.99 3.99 8.51
C ALA A 33 8.74 5.40 7.97
N GLY A 34 7.55 5.98 8.19
CA GLY A 34 7.14 7.26 7.61
C GLY A 34 6.85 7.20 6.10
N PHE A 35 7.05 6.05 5.46
CA PHE A 35 6.72 5.79 4.06
C PHE A 35 6.44 4.30 3.84
N ILE A 36 5.76 3.98 2.74
CA ILE A 36 5.44 2.61 2.31
C ILE A 36 5.65 2.46 0.80
N LEU A 37 5.89 1.23 0.35
CA LEU A 37 5.84 0.88 -1.07
C LEU A 37 4.43 0.39 -1.39
N VAL A 38 3.83 0.89 -2.47
CA VAL A 38 2.47 0.52 -2.87
C VAL A 38 2.50 -0.20 -4.22
N ARG A 39 1.75 -1.31 -4.32
CA ARG A 39 1.44 -2.00 -5.57
C ARG A 39 -0.07 -2.06 -5.78
N GLY A 40 -0.48 -2.33 -7.01
CA GLY A 40 -1.91 -2.43 -7.35
C GLY A 40 -2.65 -1.10 -7.17
N HIS A 41 -1.97 0.05 -7.10
CA HIS A 41 -2.60 1.36 -6.93
C HIS A 41 -3.50 1.76 -8.10
N GLY A 42 -3.29 1.20 -9.30
CA GLY A 42 -4.09 1.50 -10.49
C GLY A 42 -3.62 2.71 -11.31
N VAL A 43 -2.68 3.50 -10.79
CA VAL A 43 -1.93 4.49 -11.59
C VAL A 43 -1.19 3.79 -12.75
N ASP A 44 -1.39 4.29 -13.97
CA ASP A 44 -0.71 3.84 -15.18
C ASP A 44 0.82 4.04 -15.06
N PRO A 45 1.65 3.00 -15.24
CA PRO A 45 3.11 3.13 -15.24
C PRO A 45 3.67 4.14 -16.25
N ALA A 46 2.96 4.40 -17.35
CA ALA A 46 3.36 5.40 -18.34
C ALA A 46 3.28 6.83 -17.81
N LEU A 47 2.40 7.11 -16.81
CA LEU A 47 2.27 8.43 -16.21
C LEU A 47 3.55 8.89 -15.51
N ALA A 48 4.29 7.95 -14.90
CA ALA A 48 5.55 8.24 -14.22
C ALA A 48 6.73 8.50 -15.17
N ARG A 49 6.54 8.31 -16.48
CA ARG A 49 7.58 8.50 -17.50
C ARG A 49 7.50 9.85 -18.22
N ALA A 50 6.42 10.62 -18.02
CA ALA A 50 6.23 11.96 -18.55
C ALA A 50 6.89 13.00 -17.64
#